data_AF-A0A1G0JNT3-F1
#
_entry.id   AF-A0A1G0JNT3-F1
#
_cell.length_a   1.000
_cell.length_b   1.000
_cell.length_c   1.000
_cell.angle_alpha   90.00
_cell.angle_beta   90.00
_cell.angle_gamma   90.00
#
_symmetry.space_group_name_H-M   'P 1'
#
loop_
_entity.id
_entity.type
_entity.pdbx_description
1 polymer ?
#
loop_
_entity_poly.entity_id
_entity_poly.type
_entity_poly.pdbx_seq_one_letter_code
_entity_poly.pdbx_strand_id
1 'polypeptide(L)'
;MSTIAAMQISLLSRRYIQILIIVIVLISFISIIWHYEQSITKHQSIIRNYEQSIANHQSSIQSLQAQLTVQKSTNQQLIENIGQIQAAWKVTETELQELLAMDWEEKNADAREENEFLHKKINELKYQYDIDIARLQRAQSFLSAQNNSMRDFHVQLEEINYGLEQNIAKLESNIKLQSKTIANLESEIKQHKQAIASLQKPAPEPPTVQPSTAKMSTGEEDKSDVYRHVRLQSLNNAMINQDSVARKNILVSVIPTIPNGVSGDEFLSLVAGMKSEDILSAIQLTNKYITRPLDSKTISALTGILNEKDAEAVSLIFKTKE
;
A
#
# COMPACT_ATOMS: atom_id res chain seq x y z
N MET A 1 -110.18 -91.15 -86.19
CA MET A 1 -109.65 -91.26 -84.80
C MET A 1 -108.13 -91.23 -84.73
N SER A 2 -107.37 -91.80 -85.70
CA SER A 2 -105.90 -91.91 -85.59
C SER A 2 -105.10 -90.61 -85.84
N THR A 3 -105.68 -89.59 -86.50
CA THR A 3 -104.97 -88.34 -86.89
C THR A 3 -104.94 -87.25 -85.81
N ILE A 4 -105.97 -87.15 -84.96
CA ILE A 4 -106.08 -86.10 -83.92
C ILE A 4 -105.15 -86.40 -82.72
N ALA A 5 -105.03 -87.67 -82.32
CA ALA A 5 -104.12 -88.10 -81.26
C ALA A 5 -102.65 -87.87 -81.63
N ALA A 6 -102.26 -88.15 -82.88
CA ALA A 6 -100.93 -87.88 -83.40
C ALA A 6 -100.59 -86.36 -83.39
N MET A 7 -101.57 -85.51 -83.70
CA MET A 7 -101.41 -84.06 -83.68
C MET A 7 -101.17 -83.51 -82.27
N GLN A 8 -101.93 -83.98 -81.27
CA GLN A 8 -101.73 -83.56 -79.87
C GLN A 8 -100.39 -84.04 -79.28
N ILE A 9 -99.97 -85.26 -79.59
CA ILE A 9 -98.65 -85.79 -79.19
C ILE A 9 -97.52 -84.95 -79.81
N SER A 10 -97.67 -84.47 -81.06
CA SER A 10 -96.68 -83.57 -81.69
C SER A 10 -96.61 -82.19 -81.01
N LEU A 11 -97.73 -81.67 -80.52
CA LEU A 11 -97.80 -80.37 -79.83
C LEU A 11 -97.21 -80.43 -78.42
N LEU A 12 -97.51 -81.50 -77.67
CA LEU A 12 -96.95 -81.78 -76.34
C LEU A 12 -95.43 -82.00 -76.43
N SER A 13 -94.96 -82.79 -77.39
CA SER A 13 -93.52 -82.99 -77.62
C SER A 13 -92.82 -81.70 -78.02
N ARG A 14 -93.41 -80.86 -78.88
CA ARG A 14 -92.84 -79.54 -79.23
C ARG A 14 -92.73 -78.61 -78.02
N ARG A 15 -93.75 -78.55 -77.15
CA ARG A 15 -93.72 -77.77 -75.91
C ARG A 15 -92.67 -78.29 -74.93
N TYR A 16 -92.57 -79.62 -74.80
CA TYR A 16 -91.54 -80.26 -73.96
C TYR A 16 -90.13 -79.93 -74.46
N ILE A 17 -89.88 -80.01 -75.77
CA ILE A 17 -88.60 -79.63 -76.38
C ILE A 17 -88.30 -78.14 -76.13
N GLN A 18 -89.29 -77.25 -76.26
CA GLN A 18 -89.11 -75.81 -75.97
C GLN A 18 -88.75 -75.55 -74.51
N ILE A 19 -89.43 -76.20 -73.56
CA ILE A 19 -89.12 -76.09 -72.13
C ILE A 19 -87.71 -76.60 -71.85
N LEU A 20 -87.32 -77.74 -72.44
CA LEU A 20 -85.98 -78.30 -72.29
C LEU A 20 -84.89 -77.34 -72.80
N ILE A 21 -85.11 -76.71 -73.96
CA ILE A 21 -84.19 -75.70 -74.51
C ILE A 21 -84.06 -74.51 -73.55
N ILE A 22 -85.18 -73.99 -73.03
CA ILE A 22 -85.17 -72.88 -72.08
C ILE A 22 -84.38 -73.25 -70.81
N VAL A 23 -84.58 -74.45 -70.27
CA VAL A 23 -83.87 -74.93 -69.07
C VAL A 23 -82.37 -75.03 -69.34
N ILE A 24 -81.95 -75.58 -70.48
CA ILE A 24 -80.52 -75.66 -70.86
C ILE A 24 -79.90 -74.27 -70.99
N VAL A 25 -80.62 -73.32 -71.60
CA VAL A 25 -80.16 -71.93 -71.73
C VAL A 25 -80.02 -71.29 -70.34
N LEU A 26 -80.98 -71.48 -69.43
CA LEU A 26 -80.93 -70.95 -68.07
C LEU A 26 -79.75 -71.52 -67.27
N ILE A 27 -79.52 -72.84 -67.34
CA ILE A 27 -78.37 -73.48 -66.68
C ILE A 27 -77.05 -72.93 -67.24
N SER A 28 -76.96 -72.78 -68.55
CA SER A 28 -75.77 -72.20 -69.21
C SER A 28 -75.54 -70.76 -68.76
N PHE A 29 -76.61 -69.96 -68.65
CA PHE A 29 -76.53 -68.58 -68.17
C PHE A 29 -76.08 -68.49 -66.69
N ILE A 30 -76.63 -69.33 -65.82
CA ILE A 30 -76.23 -69.40 -64.40
C ILE A 30 -74.76 -69.83 -64.28
N SER A 31 -74.33 -70.80 -65.08
CA SER A 31 -72.93 -71.25 -65.12
C SER A 31 -71.97 -70.12 -65.54
N ILE A 32 -72.37 -69.31 -66.52
CA ILE A 32 -71.62 -68.14 -66.96
C ILE A 32 -71.53 -67.10 -65.85
N ILE A 33 -72.63 -66.78 -65.16
CA ILE A 33 -72.63 -65.84 -64.01
C ILE A 33 -71.66 -66.31 -62.94
N TRP A 34 -71.73 -67.58 -62.55
CA TRP A 34 -70.86 -68.14 -61.53
C TRP A 34 -69.38 -68.04 -61.92
N HIS A 35 -69.03 -68.33 -63.18
CA HIS A 35 -67.66 -68.16 -63.67
C HIS A 35 -67.20 -66.70 -63.63
N TYR A 36 -68.07 -65.74 -63.96
CA TYR A 36 -67.76 -64.32 -63.83
C TYR A 36 -67.56 -63.89 -62.38
N GLU A 37 -68.39 -64.37 -61.44
CA GLU A 37 -68.22 -64.09 -60.01
C GLU A 37 -66.89 -64.61 -59.45
N GLN A 38 -66.48 -65.82 -59.85
CA GLN A 38 -65.17 -66.37 -59.48
C GLN A 38 -64.03 -65.52 -60.06
N SER A 39 -64.16 -65.08 -61.31
CA SER A 39 -63.19 -64.18 -61.95
C SER A 39 -63.10 -62.85 -61.22
N ILE A 40 -64.23 -62.20 -60.89
CA ILE A 40 -64.27 -60.94 -60.13
C ILE A 40 -63.58 -61.11 -58.78
N THR A 41 -63.90 -62.18 -58.05
CA THR A 41 -63.29 -62.48 -56.75
C THR A 41 -61.77 -62.60 -56.86
N LYS A 42 -61.28 -63.31 -57.90
CA LYS A 42 -59.84 -63.43 -58.17
C LYS A 42 -59.20 -62.06 -58.45
N HIS A 43 -59.81 -61.25 -59.30
CA HIS A 43 -59.29 -59.90 -59.61
C HIS A 43 -59.29 -59.00 -58.37
N GLN A 44 -60.32 -59.07 -57.51
CA GLN A 44 -60.34 -58.35 -56.24
C GLN A 44 -59.20 -58.76 -55.29
N SER A 45 -58.88 -60.06 -55.22
CA SER A 45 -57.74 -60.52 -54.43
C SER A 45 -56.41 -59.97 -54.95
N ILE A 46 -56.25 -59.89 -56.29
CA ILE A 46 -55.08 -59.32 -56.94
C ILE A 46 -54.99 -57.82 -56.66
N ILE A 47 -56.10 -57.08 -56.73
CA ILE A 47 -56.16 -55.65 -56.42
C ILE A 47 -55.71 -55.40 -54.97
N ARG A 48 -56.25 -56.15 -54.00
CA ARG A 48 -55.83 -56.01 -52.58
C ARG A 48 -54.34 -56.27 -52.39
N ASN A 49 -53.78 -57.26 -53.09
CA ASN A 49 -52.34 -57.54 -53.03
C ASN A 49 -51.51 -56.39 -53.60
N TYR A 50 -51.94 -55.78 -54.71
CA TYR A 50 -51.27 -54.61 -55.27
C TYR A 50 -51.41 -53.38 -54.36
N GLU A 51 -52.57 -53.16 -53.75
CA GLU A 51 -52.77 -52.09 -52.76
C GLU A 51 -51.83 -52.25 -51.57
N GLN A 52 -51.69 -53.46 -51.05
CA GLN A 52 -50.74 -53.75 -49.96
C GLN A 52 -49.28 -53.54 -50.40
N SER A 53 -48.93 -53.95 -51.62
CA SER A 53 -47.60 -53.72 -52.18
C SER A 53 -47.29 -52.23 -52.34
N ILE A 54 -48.25 -51.43 -52.81
CA ILE A 54 -48.14 -49.97 -52.92
C ILE A 54 -47.92 -49.36 -51.53
N ALA A 55 -48.70 -49.76 -50.53
CA ALA A 55 -48.53 -49.28 -49.16
C ALA A 55 -47.13 -49.60 -48.61
N ASN A 56 -46.65 -50.83 -48.81
CA ASN A 56 -45.31 -51.23 -48.37
C ASN A 56 -44.21 -50.40 -49.06
N HIS A 57 -44.32 -50.19 -50.38
CA HIS A 57 -43.36 -49.35 -51.11
C HIS A 57 -43.40 -47.89 -50.65
N GLN A 58 -44.58 -47.34 -50.34
CA GLN A 58 -44.70 -45.99 -49.78
C GLN A 58 -43.99 -45.88 -48.43
N SER A 59 -44.14 -46.86 -47.53
CA SER A 59 -43.41 -46.90 -46.27
C SER A 59 -41.89 -46.97 -46.47
N SER A 60 -41.42 -47.78 -47.43
CA SER A 60 -39.99 -47.83 -47.78
C SER A 60 -39.46 -46.49 -48.31
N ILE A 61 -40.24 -45.81 -49.16
CA ILE A 61 -39.89 -44.49 -49.69
C ILE A 61 -39.75 -43.47 -48.55
N GLN A 62 -40.71 -43.44 -47.62
CA GLN A 62 -40.66 -42.55 -46.46
C GLN A 62 -39.44 -42.83 -45.58
N SER A 63 -39.12 -44.11 -45.34
CA SER A 63 -37.94 -44.51 -44.56
C SER A 63 -36.64 -44.05 -45.23
N LEU A 64 -36.50 -44.25 -46.54
CA LEU A 64 -35.34 -43.80 -47.31
C LEU A 64 -35.21 -42.27 -47.34
N GLN A 65 -36.32 -41.55 -47.44
CA GLN A 65 -36.33 -40.08 -47.36
C GLN A 65 -35.88 -39.57 -45.99
N ALA A 66 -36.29 -40.24 -44.90
CA ALA A 66 -35.83 -39.92 -43.56
C ALA A 66 -34.32 -40.17 -43.42
N GLN A 67 -33.83 -41.32 -43.90
CA GLN A 67 -32.40 -41.64 -43.90
C GLN A 67 -31.58 -40.62 -44.69
N LEU A 68 -32.05 -40.23 -45.89
CA LEU A 68 -31.39 -39.21 -46.71
C LEU A 68 -31.31 -37.85 -46.00
N THR A 69 -32.36 -37.47 -45.26
CA THR A 69 -32.40 -36.21 -44.52
C THR A 69 -31.38 -36.22 -43.38
N VAL A 70 -31.30 -37.32 -42.63
CA VAL A 70 -30.29 -37.51 -41.58
C VAL A 70 -28.88 -37.46 -42.18
N GLN A 71 -28.65 -38.18 -43.28
CA GLN A 71 -27.35 -38.21 -43.95
C GLN A 71 -26.92 -36.82 -44.44
N LYS A 72 -27.84 -36.02 -44.99
CA LYS A 72 -27.55 -34.63 -45.37
C LYS A 72 -27.12 -33.78 -44.17
N SER A 73 -27.82 -33.90 -43.05
CA SER A 73 -27.47 -33.19 -41.82
C SER A 73 -26.09 -33.60 -41.30
N THR A 74 -25.80 -34.90 -41.25
CA THR A 74 -24.48 -35.41 -40.84
C THR A 74 -23.37 -34.92 -41.76
N ASN A 75 -23.58 -34.94 -43.09
CA ASN A 75 -22.59 -34.44 -44.04
C ASN A 75 -22.34 -32.93 -43.88
N GLN A 76 -23.38 -32.15 -43.61
CA GLN A 76 -23.22 -30.71 -43.35
C GLN A 76 -22.39 -30.47 -42.08
N GLN A 77 -22.68 -31.20 -41.01
CA GLN A 77 -21.93 -31.09 -39.76
C GLN A 77 -20.45 -31.49 -39.94
N LEU A 78 -20.16 -32.50 -40.76
CA LEU A 78 -18.78 -32.87 -41.10
C LEU A 78 -18.05 -31.74 -41.86
N ILE A 79 -18.72 -31.08 -42.80
CA ILE A 79 -18.15 -29.94 -43.54
C ILE A 79 -17.81 -28.79 -42.57
N GLU A 80 -18.71 -28.48 -41.63
CA GLU A 80 -18.48 -27.45 -40.61
C GLU A 80 -17.28 -27.80 -39.71
N ASN A 81 -17.20 -29.05 -39.24
CA ASN A 81 -16.07 -29.53 -38.43
C ASN A 81 -14.74 -29.44 -39.18
N ILE A 82 -14.71 -29.83 -40.46
CA ILE A 82 -13.52 -29.72 -41.30
C ILE A 82 -13.10 -28.25 -41.43
N GLY A 83 -14.05 -27.33 -41.63
CA GLY A 83 -13.75 -25.90 -41.70
C GLY A 83 -13.14 -25.34 -40.41
N GLN A 84 -13.63 -25.77 -39.24
CA GLN A 84 -13.06 -25.38 -37.95
C GLN A 84 -11.62 -25.89 -37.77
N ILE A 85 -11.36 -27.15 -38.14
CA ILE A 85 -10.02 -27.75 -38.07
C ILE A 85 -9.04 -26.99 -38.99
N GLN A 86 -9.47 -26.64 -40.21
CA GLN A 86 -8.66 -25.87 -41.15
C GLN A 86 -8.32 -24.47 -40.62
N ALA A 87 -9.29 -23.80 -39.99
CA ALA A 87 -9.06 -22.49 -39.38
C ALA A 87 -8.05 -22.58 -38.22
N ALA A 88 -8.21 -23.58 -37.35
CA ALA A 88 -7.28 -23.82 -36.24
C ALA A 88 -5.86 -24.09 -36.74
N TRP A 89 -5.72 -24.96 -37.76
CA TRP A 89 -4.43 -25.27 -38.37
C TRP A 89 -3.72 -24.04 -38.92
N LYS A 90 -4.45 -23.14 -39.59
CA LYS A 90 -3.89 -21.91 -40.15
C LYS A 90 -3.33 -20.97 -39.07
N VAL A 91 -4.00 -20.88 -37.92
CA VAL A 91 -3.50 -20.11 -36.77
C VAL A 91 -2.20 -20.71 -36.27
N THR A 92 -2.16 -22.03 -36.07
CA THR A 92 -0.94 -22.70 -35.59
C THR A 92 0.23 -22.57 -36.56
N GLU A 93 -0.05 -22.64 -37.87
CA GLU A 93 0.96 -22.41 -38.91
C GLU A 93 1.52 -20.99 -38.86
N THR A 94 0.67 -19.99 -38.61
CA THR A 94 1.08 -18.58 -38.48
C THR A 94 1.98 -18.40 -37.25
N GLU A 95 1.56 -18.90 -36.09
CA GLU A 95 2.37 -18.85 -34.85
C GLU A 95 3.74 -19.52 -35.05
N LEU A 96 3.78 -20.65 -35.76
CA LEU A 96 5.03 -21.35 -36.06
C LEU A 96 5.93 -20.54 -36.99
N GLN A 97 5.36 -19.86 -38.00
CA GLN A 97 6.12 -18.96 -38.88
C GLN A 97 6.68 -17.77 -38.11
N GLU A 98 5.92 -17.17 -37.19
CA GLU A 98 6.42 -16.09 -36.34
C GLU A 98 7.58 -16.56 -35.44
N LEU A 99 7.47 -17.74 -34.85
CA LEU A 99 8.55 -18.33 -34.03
C LEU A 99 9.81 -18.64 -34.85
N LEU A 100 9.66 -19.06 -36.11
CA LEU A 100 10.77 -19.32 -37.03
C LEU A 100 11.40 -18.04 -37.58
N ALA A 101 10.60 -16.98 -37.78
CA ALA A 101 11.06 -15.68 -38.24
C ALA A 101 11.71 -14.85 -37.11
N MET A 102 11.45 -15.21 -35.85
CA MET A 102 12.07 -14.54 -34.71
C MET A 102 13.57 -14.83 -34.68
N ASP A 103 14.38 -13.77 -34.67
CA ASP A 103 15.83 -13.88 -34.50
C ASP A 103 16.15 -14.19 -33.03
N TRP A 104 16.18 -15.49 -32.73
CA TRP A 104 16.55 -15.99 -31.42
C TRP A 104 17.99 -15.66 -31.05
N GLU A 105 18.87 -15.38 -32.01
CA GLU A 105 20.25 -15.01 -31.72
C GLU A 105 20.31 -13.59 -31.14
N GLU A 106 19.64 -12.64 -31.78
CA GLU A 106 19.49 -11.25 -31.30
C GLU A 106 18.81 -11.20 -29.94
N LYS A 107 17.65 -11.87 -29.78
CA LYS A 107 16.92 -11.88 -28.50
C LYS A 107 17.74 -12.49 -27.35
N ASN A 108 18.53 -13.53 -27.64
CA ASN A 108 19.42 -14.11 -26.63
C ASN A 108 20.66 -13.23 -26.38
N ALA A 109 21.11 -12.44 -27.36
CA ALA A 109 22.17 -11.46 -27.19
C ALA A 109 21.74 -10.31 -26.29
N ASP A 110 20.56 -9.73 -26.52
CA ASP A 110 19.97 -8.68 -25.69
C ASP A 110 19.82 -9.13 -24.23
N ALA A 111 19.29 -10.35 -24.03
CA ALA A 111 19.12 -10.91 -22.69
C ALA A 111 20.45 -11.19 -21.97
N ARG A 112 21.54 -11.46 -22.72
CA ARG A 112 22.89 -11.58 -22.16
C ARG A 112 23.46 -10.23 -21.78
N GLU A 113 23.31 -9.23 -22.65
CA GLU A 113 23.78 -7.86 -22.38
C GLU A 113 23.08 -7.26 -21.15
N GLU A 114 21.76 -7.43 -21.05
CA GLU A 114 20.99 -7.00 -19.88
C GLU A 114 21.49 -7.70 -18.59
N ASN A 115 21.74 -9.01 -18.65
CA ASN A 115 22.28 -9.76 -17.52
C ASN A 115 23.66 -9.25 -17.09
N GLU A 116 24.56 -9.01 -18.04
CA GLU A 116 25.91 -8.48 -17.75
C GLU A 116 25.83 -7.09 -17.11
N PHE A 117 24.96 -6.22 -17.64
CA PHE A 117 24.71 -4.90 -17.07
C PHE A 117 24.22 -4.99 -15.62
N LEU A 118 23.23 -5.85 -15.35
CA LEU A 118 22.69 -6.04 -14.00
C LEU A 118 23.74 -6.59 -13.03
N HIS A 119 24.55 -7.57 -13.45
CA HIS A 119 25.65 -8.09 -12.63
C HIS A 119 26.66 -7.00 -12.28
N LYS A 120 27.04 -6.17 -13.26
CA LYS A 120 27.93 -5.03 -13.03
C LYS A 120 27.33 -4.05 -12.02
N LYS A 121 26.03 -3.73 -12.15
CA LYS A 121 25.35 -2.81 -11.24
C LYS A 121 25.25 -3.35 -9.82
N ILE A 122 24.97 -4.64 -9.66
CA ILE A 122 24.95 -5.31 -8.36
C ILE A 122 26.32 -5.22 -7.68
N ASN A 123 27.41 -5.48 -8.42
CA ASN A 123 28.76 -5.41 -7.86
C ASN A 123 29.13 -3.98 -7.44
N GLU A 124 28.74 -2.98 -8.22
CA GLU A 124 28.94 -1.57 -7.87
C GLU A 124 28.18 -1.20 -6.58
N LEU A 125 26.91 -1.60 -6.47
CA LEU A 125 26.10 -1.35 -5.28
C LEU A 125 26.65 -2.04 -4.03
N LYS A 126 27.11 -3.29 -4.16
CA LYS A 126 27.78 -4.01 -3.07
C LYS A 126 29.03 -3.26 -2.58
N TYR A 127 29.86 -2.81 -3.51
CA TYR A 127 31.06 -2.04 -3.18
C TYR A 127 30.74 -0.73 -2.44
N GLN A 128 29.71 0.00 -2.88
CA GLN A 128 29.28 1.21 -2.19
C GLN A 128 28.73 0.92 -0.79
N TYR A 129 27.95 -0.15 -0.65
CA TYR A 129 27.42 -0.58 0.63
C TYR A 129 28.53 -0.92 1.64
N ASP A 130 29.58 -1.63 1.19
CA ASP A 130 30.73 -1.95 2.03
C ASP A 130 31.50 -0.69 2.48
N ILE A 131 31.65 0.30 1.60
CA ILE A 131 32.24 1.60 1.94
C ILE A 131 31.41 2.30 3.02
N ASP A 132 30.09 2.34 2.85
CA ASP A 132 29.21 3.04 3.77
C ASP A 132 29.16 2.36 5.14
N ILE A 133 29.16 1.02 5.20
CA ILE A 133 29.34 0.28 6.45
C ILE A 133 30.66 0.67 7.12
N ALA A 134 31.77 0.69 6.38
CA ALA A 134 33.07 1.02 6.96
C ALA A 134 33.11 2.47 7.50
N ARG A 135 32.44 3.41 6.82
CA ARG A 135 32.29 4.80 7.30
C ARG A 135 31.47 4.87 8.58
N LEU A 136 30.34 4.19 8.63
CA LEU A 136 29.47 4.16 9.81
C LEU A 136 30.17 3.52 11.02
N GLN A 137 30.90 2.43 10.82
CA GLN A 137 31.67 1.79 11.88
C GLN A 137 32.74 2.74 12.45
N ARG A 138 33.47 3.46 11.59
CA ARG A 138 34.45 4.46 12.06
C ARG A 138 33.80 5.58 12.85
N ALA A 139 32.67 6.11 12.38
CA ALA A 139 31.93 7.15 13.08
C ALA A 139 31.45 6.66 14.46
N GLN A 140 30.94 5.42 14.54
CA GLN A 140 30.53 4.81 15.79
C GLN A 140 31.69 4.65 16.78
N SER A 141 32.86 4.17 16.31
CA SER A 141 34.05 4.05 17.15
C SER A 141 34.51 5.41 17.68
N PHE A 142 34.47 6.46 16.86
CA PHE A 142 34.81 7.82 17.26
C PHE A 142 33.86 8.36 18.35
N LEU A 143 32.55 8.24 18.15
CA LEU A 143 31.54 8.67 19.12
C LEU A 143 31.65 7.89 20.44
N SER A 144 31.93 6.58 20.37
CA SER A 144 32.16 5.77 21.57
C SER A 144 33.39 6.24 22.35
N ALA A 145 34.49 6.57 21.67
CA ALA A 145 35.68 7.11 22.32
C ALA A 145 35.39 8.48 22.98
N GLN A 146 34.64 9.35 22.30
CA GLN A 146 34.24 10.65 22.86
C GLN A 146 33.36 10.48 24.10
N ASN A 147 32.37 9.58 24.07
CA ASN A 147 31.51 9.30 25.21
C ASN A 147 32.30 8.76 26.42
N ASN A 148 33.26 7.86 26.18
CA ASN A 148 34.11 7.36 27.24
C ASN A 148 34.94 8.49 27.87
N SER A 149 35.52 9.37 27.04
CA SER A 149 36.25 10.54 27.54
C SER A 149 35.36 11.49 28.36
N MET A 150 34.13 11.77 27.91
CA MET A 150 33.19 12.60 28.69
C MET A 150 32.83 11.96 30.03
N ARG A 151 32.62 10.64 30.05
CA ARG A 151 32.35 9.91 31.29
C ARG A 151 33.53 10.00 32.25
N ASP A 152 34.76 9.86 31.75
CA ASP A 152 35.96 9.98 32.58
C ASP A 152 36.14 11.41 33.13
N PHE A 153 35.83 12.44 32.33
CA PHE A 153 35.77 13.83 32.80
C PHE A 153 34.69 14.03 33.89
N HIS A 154 33.53 13.40 33.73
CA HIS A 154 32.46 13.48 34.72
C HIS A 154 32.89 12.88 36.06
N VAL A 155 33.54 11.71 36.05
CA VAL A 155 34.09 11.07 37.26
C VAL A 155 35.11 12.00 37.94
N GLN A 156 36.01 12.63 37.20
CA GLN A 156 36.97 13.58 37.77
C GLN A 156 36.28 14.79 38.43
N LEU A 157 35.21 15.32 37.82
CA LEU A 157 34.42 16.40 38.41
C LEU A 157 33.71 15.97 39.70
N GLU A 158 33.17 14.76 39.75
CA GLU A 158 32.56 14.20 40.97
C GLU A 158 33.60 14.05 42.10
N GLU A 159 34.80 13.54 41.80
CA GLU A 159 35.89 13.41 42.77
C GLU A 159 36.31 14.78 43.34
N ILE A 160 36.46 15.79 42.48
CA ILE A 160 36.77 17.17 42.90
C ILE A 160 35.65 17.72 43.78
N ASN A 161 34.39 17.55 43.36
CA ASN A 161 33.25 18.07 44.11
C ASN A 161 33.16 17.44 45.50
N TYR A 162 33.33 16.11 45.59
CA TYR A 162 33.41 15.41 46.87
C TYR A 162 34.54 15.94 47.77
N GLY A 163 35.71 16.20 47.19
CA GLY A 163 36.83 16.80 47.92
C GLY A 163 36.52 18.21 48.45
N LEU A 164 35.83 19.03 47.66
CA LEU A 164 35.38 20.36 48.08
C LEU A 164 34.33 20.28 49.20
N GLU A 165 33.34 19.40 49.10
CA GLU A 165 32.33 19.18 50.14
C GLU A 165 32.98 18.78 51.47
N GLN A 166 33.98 17.90 51.44
CA GLN A 166 34.74 17.50 52.64
C GLN A 166 35.51 18.67 53.26
N ASN A 167 36.10 19.54 52.42
CA ASN A 167 36.82 20.72 52.90
C ASN A 167 35.86 21.75 53.52
N ILE A 168 34.68 21.97 52.92
CA ILE A 168 33.62 22.82 53.46
C ILE A 168 33.19 22.31 54.84
N ALA A 169 32.89 21.00 54.97
CA ALA A 169 32.48 20.41 56.24
C ALA A 169 33.55 20.59 57.36
N LYS A 170 34.84 20.46 57.01
CA LYS A 170 35.94 20.73 57.94
C LYS A 170 36.00 22.20 58.36
N LEU A 171 35.87 23.11 57.40
CA LEU A 171 35.87 24.55 57.67
C LEU A 171 34.68 24.95 58.54
N GLU A 172 33.47 24.42 58.28
CA GLU A 172 32.28 24.64 59.10
C GLU A 172 32.49 24.17 60.55
N SER A 173 33.11 23.00 60.74
CA SER A 173 33.46 22.47 62.06
C SER A 173 34.45 23.39 62.80
N ASN A 174 35.50 23.85 62.10
CA ASN A 174 36.49 24.79 62.66
C ASN A 174 35.85 26.13 63.04
N ILE A 175 35.01 26.69 62.17
CA ILE A 175 34.26 27.93 62.45
C ILE A 175 33.39 27.73 63.69
N LYS A 176 32.66 26.61 63.80
CA LYS A 176 31.82 26.31 64.97
C LYS A 176 32.64 26.24 66.26
N LEU A 177 33.84 25.65 66.23
CA LEU A 177 34.74 25.60 67.38
C LEU A 177 35.23 27.01 67.76
N GLN A 178 35.68 27.78 66.78
CA GLN A 178 36.11 29.17 66.98
C GLN A 178 34.99 30.04 67.55
N SER A 179 33.76 29.94 67.03
CA SER A 179 32.60 30.64 67.56
C SER A 179 32.33 30.30 69.03
N LYS A 180 32.50 29.03 69.44
CA LYS A 180 32.38 28.63 70.85
C LYS A 180 33.47 29.24 71.72
N THR A 181 34.72 29.28 71.24
CA THR A 181 35.83 29.92 71.95
C THR A 181 35.59 31.42 72.12
N ILE A 182 35.13 32.11 71.07
CA ILE A 182 34.78 33.53 71.12
C ILE A 182 33.68 33.75 72.17
N ALA A 183 32.60 32.96 72.15
CA ALA A 183 31.52 33.09 73.12
C ALA A 183 32.00 32.89 74.59
N ASN A 184 32.93 31.96 74.82
CA ASN A 184 33.54 31.77 76.14
C ASN A 184 34.38 32.99 76.55
N LEU A 185 35.27 33.48 75.69
CA LEU A 185 36.10 34.66 75.95
C LEU A 185 35.23 35.91 76.18
N GLU A 186 34.16 36.10 75.42
CA GLU A 186 33.19 37.19 75.64
C GLU A 186 32.55 37.10 77.02
N SER A 187 32.22 35.89 77.48
CA SER A 187 31.70 35.64 78.83
C SER A 187 32.73 35.97 79.91
N GLU A 188 33.99 35.54 79.75
CA GLU A 188 35.10 35.87 80.65
C GLU A 188 35.36 37.37 80.71
N ILE A 189 35.41 38.06 79.56
CA ILE A 189 35.55 39.51 79.48
C ILE A 189 34.39 40.19 80.20
N LYS A 190 33.15 39.69 80.05
CA LYS A 190 31.98 40.23 80.75
C LYS A 190 32.11 40.07 82.26
N GLN A 191 32.56 38.90 82.74
CA GLN A 191 32.83 38.68 84.16
C GLN A 191 33.93 39.60 84.68
N HIS A 192 35.03 39.74 83.95
CA HIS A 192 36.13 40.64 84.31
C HIS A 192 35.67 42.10 84.34
N LYS A 193 34.86 42.55 83.38
CA LYS A 193 34.25 43.89 83.40
C LYS A 193 33.37 44.10 84.64
N GLN A 194 32.57 43.10 85.02
CA GLN A 194 31.75 43.16 86.24
C GLN A 194 32.63 43.18 87.51
N ALA A 195 33.72 42.42 87.55
CA ALA A 195 34.68 42.42 88.64
C ALA A 195 35.42 43.76 88.77
N ILE A 196 35.87 44.35 87.66
CA ILE A 196 36.47 45.70 87.62
C ILE A 196 35.46 46.74 88.08
N ALA A 197 34.21 46.68 87.59
CA ALA A 197 33.13 47.55 88.05
C ALA A 197 32.83 47.40 89.55
N SER A 198 33.02 46.20 90.12
CA SER A 198 32.87 45.97 91.57
C SER A 198 34.07 46.44 92.41
N LEU A 199 35.26 46.57 91.80
CA LEU A 199 36.48 47.10 92.43
C LEU A 199 36.59 48.63 92.34
N GLN A 200 35.76 49.28 91.53
CA GLN A 200 35.70 50.72 91.39
C GLN A 200 34.45 51.29 92.09
N LYS A 201 34.65 51.99 93.22
CA LYS A 201 33.72 53.05 93.66
C LYS A 201 33.81 54.25 92.69
N PRO A 202 32.69 54.94 92.39
CA PRO A 202 32.52 55.66 91.12
C PRO A 202 33.07 57.10 91.15
N ALA A 203 33.53 57.56 89.97
CA ALA A 203 33.30 58.89 89.36
C ALA A 203 34.25 59.08 88.15
N PRO A 204 33.97 60.00 87.19
CA PRO A 204 32.88 60.10 86.20
C PRO A 204 33.39 59.91 84.74
N GLU A 205 32.46 59.77 83.77
CA GLU A 205 32.62 59.67 82.29
C GLU A 205 33.24 60.95 81.63
N PRO A 206 33.43 61.14 80.28
CA PRO A 206 33.07 60.40 79.03
C PRO A 206 34.24 60.45 77.95
N PRO A 207 34.12 60.32 76.60
CA PRO A 207 32.99 60.06 75.67
C PRO A 207 33.19 59.00 74.55
N THR A 208 32.02 58.51 74.10
CA THR A 208 31.53 58.20 72.73
C THR A 208 32.49 58.15 71.54
N VAL A 209 32.43 57.09 70.71
CA VAL A 209 32.32 57.16 69.22
C VAL A 209 31.72 55.85 68.65
N GLN A 210 30.59 55.96 67.94
CA GLN A 210 30.09 54.98 66.96
C GLN A 210 30.79 55.16 65.61
N PRO A 211 30.94 54.10 64.80
CA PRO A 211 30.31 54.11 63.47
C PRO A 211 29.86 52.69 63.07
N SER A 212 29.12 52.42 62.00
CA SER A 212 28.23 53.13 61.08
C SER A 212 27.74 52.01 60.15
N THR A 213 26.44 51.88 59.93
CA THR A 213 25.84 50.85 59.09
C THR A 213 26.04 51.19 57.61
N ALA A 214 26.76 50.35 56.87
CA ALA A 214 26.78 50.37 55.41
C ALA A 214 25.64 49.49 54.86
N LYS A 215 24.72 50.13 54.13
CA LYS A 215 23.64 49.50 53.37
C LYS A 215 24.20 48.64 52.22
N MET A 216 23.78 47.38 52.17
CA MET A 216 23.81 46.54 50.96
C MET A 216 22.69 47.00 50.02
N SER A 217 23.05 47.33 48.78
CA SER A 217 22.14 47.49 47.65
C SER A 217 21.91 46.11 47.02
N THR A 218 20.68 45.63 47.08
CA THR A 218 20.20 44.46 46.34
C THR A 218 19.77 44.90 44.95
N GLY A 219 20.53 44.50 43.92
CA GLY A 219 20.07 44.55 42.53
C GLY A 219 19.27 43.28 42.23
N GLU A 220 17.97 43.44 41.92
CA GLU A 220 17.16 42.39 41.32
C GLU A 220 17.51 42.30 39.81
N GLU A 221 18.20 41.25 39.39
CA GLU A 221 18.34 40.88 37.97
C GLU A 221 17.03 40.26 37.46
N ASP A 222 16.60 40.70 36.29
CA ASP A 222 15.33 40.34 35.63
C ASP A 222 15.30 38.85 35.24
N LYS A 223 14.51 38.06 35.96
CA LYS A 223 14.44 36.59 35.84
C LYS A 223 14.03 36.09 34.44
N SER A 224 13.43 36.96 33.62
CA SER A 224 13.00 36.66 32.25
C SER A 224 14.17 36.40 31.29
N ASP A 225 15.24 37.20 31.39
CA ASP A 225 16.40 37.11 30.49
C ASP A 225 17.24 35.87 30.76
N VAL A 226 17.35 35.48 32.03
CA VAL A 226 18.03 34.25 32.46
C VAL A 226 17.33 33.01 31.88
N TYR A 227 15.99 32.95 31.94
CA TYR A 227 15.23 31.81 31.42
C TYR A 227 15.33 31.70 29.89
N ARG A 228 15.30 32.83 29.17
CA ARG A 228 15.49 32.86 27.72
C ARG A 228 16.86 32.31 27.32
N HIS A 229 17.92 32.76 28.00
CA HIS A 229 19.29 32.32 27.70
C HIS A 229 19.47 30.81 27.91
N VAL A 230 18.99 30.28 29.05
CA VAL A 230 19.06 28.85 29.35
C VAL A 230 18.31 28.01 28.32
N ARG A 231 17.16 28.48 27.83
CA ARG A 231 16.38 27.76 26.80
C ARG A 231 17.03 27.77 25.42
N LEU A 232 17.64 28.88 24.99
CA LEU A 232 18.40 28.93 23.74
C LEU A 232 19.63 28.02 23.79
N GLN A 233 20.35 28.01 24.92
CA GLN A 233 21.49 27.12 25.10
C GLN A 233 21.08 25.64 25.09
N SER A 234 19.97 25.31 25.76
CA SER A 234 19.40 23.95 25.75
C SER A 234 18.97 23.52 24.36
N LEU A 235 18.36 24.42 23.58
CA LEU A 235 17.98 24.18 22.18
C LEU A 235 19.20 23.87 21.33
N ASN A 236 20.24 24.71 21.42
CA ASN A 236 21.46 24.51 20.66
C ASN A 236 22.12 23.17 21.00
N ASN A 237 22.22 22.84 22.29
CA ASN A 237 22.78 21.56 22.76
C ASN A 237 21.96 20.35 22.29
N ALA A 238 20.63 20.44 22.30
CA ALA A 238 19.76 19.35 21.85
C ALA A 238 19.90 19.05 20.35
N MET A 239 20.31 20.04 19.55
CA MET A 239 20.49 19.91 18.10
C MET A 239 21.85 19.36 17.69
N ILE A 240 22.83 19.32 18.60
CA ILE A 240 24.16 18.77 18.34
C ILE A 240 24.05 17.27 18.01
N ASN A 241 24.75 16.85 16.96
CA ASN A 241 24.79 15.46 16.48
C ASN A 241 23.43 14.87 16.05
N GLN A 242 22.42 15.72 15.82
CA GLN A 242 21.12 15.30 15.30
C GLN A 242 21.07 15.43 13.77
N ASP A 243 20.32 14.55 13.12
CA ASP A 243 20.03 14.68 11.70
C ASP A 243 19.08 15.87 11.43
N SER A 244 18.93 16.25 10.16
CA SER A 244 18.10 17.40 9.75
C SER A 244 16.63 17.26 10.18
N VAL A 245 16.08 16.05 10.19
CA VAL A 245 14.67 15.79 10.54
C VAL A 245 14.46 15.93 12.04
N ALA A 246 15.37 15.37 12.85
CA ALA A 246 15.37 15.50 14.30
C ALA A 246 15.57 16.95 14.73
N ARG A 247 16.50 17.68 14.09
CA ARG A 247 16.71 19.12 14.31
C ARG A 247 15.45 19.93 14.05
N LYS A 248 14.74 19.68 12.95
CA LYS A 248 13.43 20.31 12.68
C LYS A 248 12.42 20.05 13.80
N ASN A 249 12.27 18.80 14.23
CA ASN A 249 11.29 18.45 15.27
C ASN A 249 11.61 19.13 16.61
N ILE A 250 12.89 19.26 16.94
CA ILE A 250 13.36 20.01 18.12
C ILE A 250 13.02 21.50 17.97
N LEU A 251 13.31 22.12 16.82
CA LEU A 251 13.00 23.53 16.58
C LEU A 251 11.50 23.82 16.73
N VAL A 252 10.65 22.99 16.12
CA VAL A 252 9.19 23.14 16.16
C VAL A 252 8.62 22.99 17.58
N SER A 253 9.22 22.14 18.40
CA SER A 253 8.76 21.91 19.78
C SER A 253 9.28 22.94 20.78
N VAL A 254 10.52 23.43 20.61
CA VAL A 254 11.20 24.26 21.61
C VAL A 254 11.01 25.75 21.35
N ILE A 255 11.08 26.23 20.10
CA ILE A 255 10.94 27.66 19.75
C ILE A 255 9.67 28.30 20.35
N PRO A 256 8.48 27.65 20.33
CA PRO A 256 7.27 28.20 20.95
C PRO A 256 7.37 28.45 22.47
N THR A 257 8.34 27.82 23.15
CA THR A 257 8.52 27.90 24.60
C THR A 257 9.54 28.95 25.05
N ILE A 258 10.20 29.62 24.10
CA ILE A 258 11.22 30.64 24.37
C ILE A 258 10.52 31.99 24.61
N PRO A 259 10.69 32.62 25.78
CA PRO A 259 10.14 33.96 26.02
C PRO A 259 10.67 34.96 25.00
N ASN A 260 9.78 35.79 24.47
CA ASN A 260 10.08 36.76 23.41
C ASN A 260 10.64 36.12 22.12
N GLY A 261 10.44 34.81 21.93
CA GLY A 261 10.80 34.08 20.73
C GLY A 261 12.28 34.16 20.35
N VAL A 262 12.54 33.89 19.07
CA VAL A 262 13.89 33.81 18.50
C VAL A 262 14.07 34.92 17.46
N SER A 263 15.22 35.58 17.46
CA SER A 263 15.56 36.58 16.44
C SER A 263 15.95 35.91 15.11
N GLY A 264 15.96 36.70 14.03
CA GLY A 264 16.34 36.21 12.72
C GLY A 264 17.74 35.57 12.67
N ASP A 265 18.74 36.24 13.27
CA ASP A 265 20.12 35.76 13.33
C ASP A 265 20.28 34.48 14.17
N GLU A 266 19.55 34.41 15.29
CA GLU A 266 19.52 33.21 16.14
C GLU A 266 18.87 32.05 15.38
N PHE A 267 17.77 32.30 14.66
CA PHE A 267 17.11 31.28 13.85
C PHE A 267 18.01 30.79 12.70
N LEU A 268 18.68 31.70 11.99
CA LEU A 268 19.62 31.38 10.92
C LEU A 268 20.76 30.47 11.43
N SER A 269 21.31 30.80 12.60
CA SER A 269 22.35 30.01 13.26
C SER A 269 21.84 28.61 13.62
N LEU A 270 20.59 28.51 14.08
CA LEU A 270 19.96 27.24 14.45
C LEU A 270 19.65 26.36 13.25
N VAL A 271 19.35 26.91 12.07
CA VAL A 271 19.05 26.12 10.87
C VAL A 271 20.27 25.80 10.00
N ALA A 272 21.44 26.34 10.35
CA ALA A 272 22.67 26.12 9.60
C ALA A 272 22.99 24.62 9.46
N GLY A 273 23.28 24.19 8.22
CA GLY A 273 23.60 22.80 7.88
C GLY A 273 22.41 21.82 7.89
N MET A 274 21.16 22.30 8.02
CA MET A 274 19.96 21.48 7.79
C MET A 274 19.65 21.38 6.29
N LYS A 275 18.87 20.38 5.90
CA LYS A 275 18.36 20.24 4.53
C LYS A 275 17.28 21.28 4.26
N SER A 276 17.27 21.80 3.03
CA SER A 276 16.35 22.85 2.56
C SER A 276 14.87 22.59 2.90
N GLU A 277 14.39 21.36 2.66
CA GLU A 277 13.01 20.93 2.92
C GLU A 277 12.62 21.00 4.42
N ASP A 278 13.55 20.67 5.31
CA ASP A 278 13.35 20.70 6.75
C ASP A 278 13.41 22.12 7.29
N ILE A 279 14.26 22.98 6.72
CA ILE A 279 14.34 24.40 7.03
C ILE A 279 13.01 25.10 6.67
N LEU A 280 12.51 24.87 5.45
CA LEU A 280 11.22 25.42 5.01
C LEU A 280 10.08 24.98 5.95
N SER A 281 10.06 23.69 6.31
CA SER A 281 9.07 23.15 7.24
C SER A 281 9.17 23.78 8.64
N ALA A 282 10.38 23.94 9.17
CA ALA A 282 10.62 24.60 10.45
C ALA A 282 10.15 26.06 10.42
N ILE A 283 10.42 26.79 9.33
CA ILE A 283 9.96 28.17 9.14
C ILE A 283 8.44 28.24 9.13
N GLN A 284 7.77 27.44 8.31
CA GLN A 284 6.30 27.45 8.22
C GLN A 284 5.62 27.23 9.58
N LEU A 285 6.19 26.36 10.41
CA LEU A 285 5.62 26.01 11.71
C LEU A 285 6.00 26.97 12.84
N THR A 286 7.14 27.67 12.74
CA THR A 286 7.68 28.52 13.82
C THR A 286 7.67 30.01 13.51
N ASN A 287 7.30 30.44 12.29
CA ASN A 287 7.33 31.83 11.83
C ASN A 287 6.67 32.84 12.79
N LYS A 288 5.59 32.45 13.49
CA LYS A 288 4.90 33.32 14.44
C LYS A 288 5.69 33.64 15.72
N TYR A 289 6.76 32.88 15.99
CA TYR A 289 7.64 33.04 17.15
C TYR A 289 9.01 33.64 16.79
N ILE A 290 9.18 34.06 15.53
CA ILE A 290 10.36 34.82 15.09
C ILE A 290 10.03 36.30 15.29
N THR A 291 10.59 36.91 16.34
CA THR A 291 10.09 38.15 16.96
C THR A 291 10.75 39.42 16.45
N ARG A 292 11.85 39.31 15.71
CA ARG A 292 12.42 40.41 14.92
C ARG A 292 12.26 40.09 13.45
N PRO A 293 11.81 41.05 12.60
CA PRO A 293 11.78 40.84 11.16
C PRO A 293 13.19 40.42 10.73
N LEU A 294 13.27 39.34 9.94
CA LEU A 294 14.51 39.01 9.24
C LEU A 294 14.86 40.24 8.43
N ASP A 295 15.96 40.92 8.75
CA ASP A 295 16.42 42.03 7.91
C ASP A 295 16.72 41.49 6.50
N SER A 296 16.75 42.36 5.49
CA SER A 296 17.00 41.94 4.10
C SER A 296 18.27 41.09 3.95
N LYS A 297 19.25 41.32 4.84
CA LYS A 297 20.48 40.54 4.97
C LYS A 297 20.24 39.12 5.47
N THR A 298 19.45 38.93 6.54
CA THR A 298 19.12 37.60 7.08
C THR A 298 18.21 36.83 6.14
N ILE A 299 17.26 37.48 5.46
CA ILE A 299 16.45 36.81 4.41
C ILE A 299 17.36 36.32 3.28
N SER A 300 18.30 37.15 2.82
CA SER A 300 19.25 36.77 1.75
C SER A 300 20.18 35.64 2.18
N ALA A 301 20.64 35.65 3.44
CA ALA A 301 21.46 34.57 3.98
C ALA A 301 20.68 33.27 4.13
N LEU A 302 19.39 33.37 4.49
CA LEU A 302 18.52 32.21 4.68
C LEU A 302 18.07 31.62 3.33
N THR A 303 17.80 32.43 2.30
CA THR A 303 17.53 31.92 0.95
C THR A 303 18.78 31.33 0.29
N GLY A 304 19.97 31.85 0.61
CA GLY A 304 21.24 31.34 0.08
C GLY A 304 21.62 29.92 0.55
N ILE A 305 21.01 29.41 1.61
CA ILE A 305 21.21 28.04 2.12
C ILE A 305 20.10 27.07 1.68
N LEU A 306 19.13 27.54 0.89
CA LEU A 306 18.00 26.76 0.39
C LEU A 306 18.17 26.41 -1.09
N ASN A 307 17.45 25.39 -1.56
CA ASN A 307 17.29 25.18 -3.00
C ASN A 307 16.39 26.28 -3.60
N GLU A 308 16.42 26.42 -4.92
CA GLU A 308 15.73 27.50 -5.65
C GLU A 308 14.22 27.56 -5.35
N LYS A 309 13.56 26.40 -5.28
CA LYS A 309 12.13 26.28 -4.99
C LYS A 309 11.76 26.68 -3.57
N ASP A 310 12.54 26.25 -2.58
CA ASP A 310 12.31 26.53 -1.17
C ASP A 310 12.70 27.98 -0.81
N ALA A 311 13.72 28.52 -1.47
CA ALA A 311 14.12 29.92 -1.35
C ALA A 311 13.00 30.87 -1.81
N GLU A 312 12.32 30.55 -2.92
CA GLU A 312 11.16 31.30 -3.40
C GLU A 312 10.00 31.27 -2.40
N ALA A 313 9.71 30.07 -1.84
CA ALA A 313 8.67 29.90 -0.82
C ALA A 313 8.96 30.71 0.46
N VAL A 314 10.22 30.72 0.93
CA VAL A 314 10.63 31.53 2.09
C VAL A 314 10.53 33.02 1.80
N SER A 315 10.94 33.48 0.62
CA SER A 315 10.80 34.89 0.24
C SER A 315 9.34 35.34 0.28
N LEU A 316 8.42 34.48 -0.13
CA LEU A 316 6.97 34.75 -0.07
C LEU A 316 6.46 34.86 1.38
N ILE A 317 6.89 33.98 2.27
CA ILE A 317 6.47 33.93 3.69
C ILE A 317 6.86 35.20 4.46
N PHE A 318 8.00 35.81 4.12
CA PHE A 318 8.51 37.00 4.80
C PHE A 318 8.18 38.32 4.09
N LYS A 319 7.87 38.32 2.79
CA LYS A 319 7.30 39.49 2.10
C LYS A 319 5.92 39.91 2.62
N THR A 320 5.15 39.00 3.20
CA THR A 320 3.84 39.30 3.78
C THR A 320 3.88 39.94 5.19
N LYS A 321 5.09 40.26 5.71
CA LYS A 321 5.30 40.84 7.04
C LYS A 321 5.86 42.27 7.05
N GLU A 322 6.12 42.86 5.87
CA GLU A 322 6.32 44.32 5.70
C GLU A 322 4.97 45.05 5.62
#